data_AF-A0A921BNF8-F1
#
_entry.id   AF-A0A921BNF8-F1
#
_cell.length_a   1.000
_cell.length_b   1.000
_cell.length_c   1.000
_cell.angle_alpha   90.00
_cell.angle_beta   90.00
_cell.angle_gamma   90.00
#
_symmetry.space_group_name_H-M   'P 1'
#
loop_
_entity.id
_entity.type
_entity.pdbx_description
1 polymer ?
#
loop_
_entity_poly.entity_id
_entity_poly.type
_entity_poly.pdbx_seq_one_letter_code
_entity_poly.pdbx_strand_id
1 'polypeptide(L)'
;MVVISSDRGLAGPYNSAVIRAAERQVQNARSEGADYSLIVIGKKARDYFAFRNFNIDTYTSGISDNPTYEDARRVADTVASMFTEGRVDRVELVYTEFISLGSQKVAVRRFLPLESTATIAAEGSGDSGISGSFEFEPSPEAVLAALLPRYVEARLFGALLESAASEHANRQRAMKAATDNAEELITKLSREMNRARQDAITTEIMEIVSGAEALGSDDTKTKEPVAAGVEA
;
A
#
# COMPACT_ATOMS: atom_id res chain seq x y z
N MET A 1 2.66 20.75 2.40
CA MET A 1 3.16 19.38 2.66
C MET A 1 3.10 18.58 1.38
N VAL A 2 4.15 17.83 1.06
CA VAL A 2 4.21 16.91 -0.09
C VAL A 2 3.97 15.49 0.43
N VAL A 3 2.94 14.80 -0.06
CA VAL A 3 2.58 13.45 0.37
C VAL A 3 2.82 12.47 -0.78
N ILE A 4 3.69 11.48 -0.57
CA ILE A 4 4.04 10.47 -1.57
C ILE A 4 3.31 9.17 -1.25
N SER A 5 2.46 8.73 -2.19
CA SER A 5 1.69 7.50 -2.11
C SER A 5 1.75 6.74 -3.45
N SER A 6 1.10 5.58 -3.52
CA SER A 6 1.08 4.81 -4.76
C SER A 6 -0.07 5.21 -5.69
N ASP A 7 0.11 4.94 -6.98
CA ASP A 7 -0.97 4.98 -7.96
C ASP A 7 -1.86 3.73 -7.90
N ARG A 8 -1.29 2.59 -7.48
CA ARG A 8 -1.94 1.27 -7.48
C ARG A 8 -2.16 0.73 -6.07
N GLY A 9 -3.18 -0.12 -5.91
CA GLY A 9 -3.45 -0.79 -4.63
C GLY A 9 -2.58 -2.02 -4.36
N LEU A 10 -3.07 -2.88 -3.45
CA LEU A 10 -2.49 -4.19 -3.13
C LEU A 10 -1.04 -4.13 -2.59
N ALA A 11 -0.72 -3.04 -1.89
CA ALA A 11 0.57 -2.81 -1.24
C ALA A 11 0.45 -2.83 0.30
N GLY A 12 -0.42 -3.69 0.83
CA GLY A 12 -0.65 -3.81 2.27
C GLY A 12 -0.95 -2.45 2.95
N PRO A 13 -0.29 -2.12 4.08
CA PRO A 13 -0.53 -0.88 4.80
C PRO A 13 0.17 0.36 4.23
N TYR A 14 0.92 0.25 3.12
CA TYR A 14 1.75 1.33 2.57
C TYR A 14 1.02 2.68 2.47
N ASN A 15 -0.09 2.71 1.73
CA ASN A 15 -0.87 3.95 1.54
C ASN A 15 -1.54 4.42 2.83
N SER A 16 -2.14 3.52 3.60
CA SER A 16 -2.86 3.92 4.82
C SER A 16 -1.91 4.44 5.90
N ALA A 17 -0.66 3.96 5.94
CA ALA A 17 0.34 4.45 6.86
C ALA A 17 0.77 5.89 6.52
N VAL A 18 1.09 6.17 5.25
CA VAL A 18 1.52 7.52 4.82
C VAL A 18 0.39 8.54 4.92
N ILE A 19 -0.83 8.15 4.55
CA ILE A 19 -2.03 8.98 4.65
C ILE A 19 -2.31 9.36 6.11
N ARG A 20 -2.27 8.39 7.04
CA ARG A 20 -2.48 8.66 8.47
C ARG A 20 -1.39 9.57 9.05
N ALA A 21 -0.14 9.46 8.59
CA ALA A 21 0.92 10.36 9.03
C ALA A 21 0.69 11.79 8.53
N ALA A 22 0.30 11.95 7.27
CA ALA A 22 -0.07 13.23 6.70
C ALA A 22 -1.28 13.86 7.41
N GLU A 23 -2.33 13.10 7.72
CA GLU A 23 -3.47 13.61 8.49
C GLU A 23 -3.06 14.10 9.89
N ARG A 24 -2.21 13.34 10.60
CA ARG A 24 -1.68 13.78 11.89
C ARG A 24 -0.93 15.10 11.77
N GLN A 25 -0.13 15.28 10.72
CA GLN A 25 0.57 16.56 10.52
C GLN A 25 -0.36 17.71 10.17
N VAL A 26 -1.40 17.47 9.39
CA VAL A 26 -2.44 18.49 9.15
C VAL A 26 -3.14 18.87 10.47
N GLN A 27 -3.46 17.89 11.32
CA GLN A 27 -4.05 18.16 12.63
C GLN A 27 -3.12 18.96 13.54
N ASN A 28 -1.84 18.61 13.58
CA ASN A 28 -0.82 19.34 14.35
C ASN A 28 -0.71 20.80 13.87
N ALA A 29 -0.56 21.02 12.56
CA ALA A 29 -0.48 22.36 11.98
C ALA A 29 -1.73 23.20 12.33
N ARG A 30 -2.93 22.64 12.20
CA ARG A 30 -4.17 23.33 12.58
C ARG A 30 -4.23 23.65 14.08
N SER A 31 -3.75 22.75 14.95
CA SER A 31 -3.71 22.99 16.40
C SER A 31 -2.74 24.09 16.80
N GLU A 32 -1.69 24.31 15.99
CA GLU A 32 -0.74 25.42 16.10
C GLU A 32 -1.28 26.72 15.48
N GLY A 33 -2.49 26.71 14.91
CA GLY A 33 -3.09 27.85 14.23
C GLY A 33 -2.55 28.11 12.82
N ALA A 34 -1.80 27.16 12.24
CA ALA A 34 -1.26 27.26 10.90
C ALA A 34 -2.22 26.68 9.85
N ASP A 35 -2.29 27.34 8.69
CA ASP A 35 -2.95 26.80 7.51
C ASP A 35 -2.11 25.69 6.86
N TYR A 36 -2.76 24.88 6.03
CA TYR A 36 -2.11 23.78 5.32
C TYR A 36 -2.54 23.70 3.85
N SER A 37 -1.61 23.21 3.04
CA SER A 37 -1.84 22.87 1.64
C SER A 37 -1.13 21.56 1.32
N LEU A 38 -1.78 20.71 0.52
CA LEU A 38 -1.26 19.40 0.12
C LEU A 38 -0.82 19.41 -1.34
N ILE A 39 0.41 18.95 -1.57
CA ILE A 39 0.88 18.49 -2.88
C ILE A 39 0.90 16.97 -2.82
N VAL A 40 0.15 16.31 -3.68
CA VAL A 40 -0.08 14.88 -3.59
C VAL A 40 0.53 14.15 -4.78
N ILE A 41 1.36 13.16 -4.49
CA ILE A 41 1.91 12.24 -5.48
C ILE A 41 1.25 10.87 -5.28
N GLY A 42 0.65 10.36 -6.36
CA GLY A 42 -0.02 9.08 -6.38
C GLY A 42 -1.54 9.17 -6.19
N LYS A 43 -2.28 8.40 -6.98
CA LYS A 43 -3.76 8.34 -6.97
C LYS A 43 -4.35 8.03 -5.60
N LYS A 44 -3.73 7.15 -4.80
CA LYS A 44 -4.33 6.66 -3.55
C LYS A 44 -4.47 7.73 -2.49
N ALA A 45 -3.46 8.58 -2.29
CA ALA A 45 -3.60 9.73 -1.40
C ALA A 45 -4.56 10.77 -1.98
N ARG A 46 -4.52 11.03 -3.30
CA ARG A 46 -5.42 12.01 -3.94
C ARG A 46 -6.88 11.66 -3.71
N ASP A 47 -7.25 10.41 -3.98
CA ASP A 47 -8.65 9.97 -3.84
C ASP A 47 -9.12 10.08 -2.38
N TYR A 48 -8.23 9.73 -1.44
CA TYR A 48 -8.52 9.80 -0.01
C TYR A 48 -8.75 11.24 0.48
N PHE A 49 -7.82 12.15 0.16
CA PHE A 49 -7.86 13.54 0.61
C PHE A 49 -8.98 14.33 -0.07
N ALA A 50 -9.21 14.08 -1.36
CA ALA A 50 -10.31 14.70 -2.09
C ALA A 50 -11.67 14.28 -1.51
N PHE A 51 -11.88 12.99 -1.23
CA PHE A 51 -13.11 12.49 -0.62
C PHE A 51 -13.41 13.14 0.75
N ARG A 52 -12.36 13.49 1.50
CA ARG A 52 -12.48 14.16 2.81
C ARG A 52 -12.44 15.69 2.75
N ASN A 53 -12.49 16.27 1.55
CA ASN A 53 -12.46 17.72 1.34
C ASN A 53 -11.21 18.41 1.94
N PHE A 54 -10.05 17.76 1.89
CA PHE A 54 -8.78 18.42 2.22
C PHE A 54 -8.36 19.34 1.07
N ASN A 55 -7.69 20.45 1.41
CA ASN A 55 -7.11 21.36 0.43
C ASN A 55 -5.92 20.70 -0.30
N ILE A 56 -6.12 20.33 -1.56
CA ILE A 56 -5.08 19.81 -2.46
C ILE A 56 -4.76 20.91 -3.47
N ASP A 57 -3.54 21.43 -3.44
CA ASP A 57 -3.09 22.45 -4.38
C ASP A 57 -2.66 21.82 -5.70
N THR A 58 -1.78 20.81 -5.64
CA THR A 58 -1.22 20.15 -6.82
C THR A 58 -1.27 18.63 -6.68
N TYR A 59 -1.49 17.95 -7.80
CA TYR A 59 -1.54 16.49 -7.86
C TYR A 59 -0.75 15.95 -9.07
N THR A 60 0.06 14.93 -8.81
CA THR A 60 0.86 14.23 -9.83
C THR A 60 0.62 12.73 -9.74
N SER A 61 0.53 12.04 -10.89
CA SER A 61 0.35 10.59 -10.96
C SER A 61 1.13 9.97 -12.10
N GLY A 62 1.23 8.64 -12.08
CA GLY A 62 1.99 7.86 -13.07
C GLY A 62 3.48 7.79 -12.75
N ILE A 63 3.90 8.25 -11.57
CA ILE A 63 5.31 8.35 -11.17
C ILE A 63 5.63 7.56 -9.91
N SER A 64 4.67 6.85 -9.29
CA SER A 64 4.91 6.17 -8.01
C SER A 64 5.77 4.91 -8.13
N ASP A 65 5.69 4.21 -9.27
CA ASP A 65 6.33 2.91 -9.48
C ASP A 65 7.79 3.04 -9.97
N ASN A 66 8.01 3.88 -10.98
CA ASN A 66 9.33 4.15 -11.57
C ASN A 66 9.52 5.66 -11.77
N PRO A 67 9.74 6.42 -10.69
CA PRO A 67 9.96 7.86 -10.79
C PRO A 67 11.25 8.16 -11.54
N THR A 68 11.23 9.19 -12.37
CA THR A 68 12.43 9.73 -13.04
C THR A 68 12.92 11.00 -12.34
N TYR A 69 14.17 11.39 -12.62
CA TYR A 69 14.69 12.66 -12.14
C TYR A 69 13.85 13.85 -12.63
N GLU A 70 13.33 13.76 -13.86
CA GLU A 70 12.47 14.79 -14.43
C GLU A 70 11.14 14.93 -13.67
N ASP A 71 10.58 13.82 -13.17
CA ASP A 71 9.39 13.85 -12.32
C ASP A 71 9.65 14.59 -11.01
N ALA A 72 10.80 14.28 -10.38
CA ALA A 72 11.23 14.96 -9.18
C ALA A 72 11.46 16.46 -9.43
N ARG A 73 12.12 16.81 -10.52
CA ARG A 73 12.38 18.21 -10.90
C ARG A 73 11.09 19.01 -11.01
N ARG A 74 10.10 18.53 -11.75
CA ARG A 74 8.81 19.23 -11.92
C ARG A 74 8.10 19.51 -10.60
N VAL A 75 8.10 18.54 -9.68
CA VAL A 75 7.49 18.73 -8.36
C VAL A 75 8.36 19.65 -7.49
N ALA A 76 9.67 19.48 -7.50
CA ALA A 76 10.60 20.32 -6.75
C ALA A 76 10.49 21.79 -7.16
N ASP A 77 10.40 22.08 -8.46
CA ASP A 77 10.20 23.43 -8.99
C ASP A 77 8.90 24.03 -8.47
N THR A 78 7.79 23.28 -8.52
CA THR A 78 6.49 23.73 -8.00
C THR A 78 6.57 24.07 -6.52
N VAL A 79 7.20 23.20 -5.73
CA VAL A 79 7.38 23.36 -4.29
C VAL A 79 8.29 24.55 -3.98
N ALA A 80 9.39 24.70 -4.71
CA ALA A 80 10.36 25.77 -4.53
C ALA A 80 9.73 27.13 -4.87
N SER A 81 8.99 27.24 -5.98
CA SER A 81 8.26 28.45 -6.35
C SER A 81 7.27 28.88 -5.27
N MET A 82 6.47 27.96 -4.72
CA MET A 82 5.55 28.31 -3.63
C MET A 82 6.27 28.86 -2.40
N PHE A 83 7.44 28.33 -2.08
CA PHE A 83 8.23 28.77 -0.95
C PHE A 83 8.87 30.14 -1.21
N THR A 84 9.48 30.35 -2.38
CA THR A 84 10.14 31.62 -2.72
C THR A 84 9.16 32.75 -2.96
N GLU A 85 7.95 32.45 -3.42
CA GLU A 85 6.84 33.41 -3.55
C GLU A 85 6.18 33.76 -2.20
N GLY A 86 6.58 33.11 -1.11
CA GLY A 86 5.99 33.34 0.22
C GLY A 86 4.57 32.79 0.38
N ARG A 87 4.13 31.88 -0.50
CA ARG A 87 2.83 31.19 -0.37
C ARG A 87 2.83 30.15 0.74
N VAL A 88 4.01 29.61 1.08
CA VAL A 88 4.22 28.65 2.17
C VAL A 88 5.51 28.95 2.91
N ASP A 89 5.48 28.88 4.25
CA ASP A 89 6.66 29.12 5.10
C ASP A 89 7.43 27.84 5.46
N ARG A 90 6.78 26.68 5.30
CA ARG A 90 7.33 25.36 5.65
C ARG A 90 6.81 24.30 4.70
N VAL A 91 7.73 23.46 4.21
CA VAL A 91 7.41 22.29 3.40
C VAL A 91 7.94 21.05 4.10
N GLU A 92 7.07 20.05 4.26
CA GLU A 92 7.40 18.73 4.80
C GLU A 92 7.12 17.67 3.73
N LEU A 93 8.01 16.68 3.61
CA LEU A 93 7.78 15.45 2.85
C LEU A 93 7.20 14.40 3.80
N VAL A 94 6.11 13.76 3.39
CA VAL A 94 5.55 12.58 4.05
C VAL A 94 5.61 11.42 3.08
N TYR A 95 6.47 10.46 3.40
CA TYR A 95 6.80 9.37 2.51
C TYR A 95 7.23 8.14 3.31
N THR A 96 7.54 7.03 2.62
CA THR A 96 7.98 5.81 3.29
C THR A 96 9.45 5.55 2.98
N GLU A 97 10.29 5.62 4.01
CA GLU A 97 11.72 5.29 3.95
C GLU A 97 11.89 3.76 3.83
N PHE A 98 12.71 3.35 2.87
CA PHE A 98 13.08 1.96 2.68
C PHE A 98 14.26 1.60 3.60
N ILE A 99 14.01 0.78 4.62
CA ILE A 99 15.08 0.27 5.52
C ILE A 99 15.56 -1.10 5.02
N SER A 100 14.63 -2.01 4.76
CA SER A 100 14.89 -3.34 4.20
C SER A 100 13.62 -3.89 3.55
N LEU A 101 13.65 -5.09 2.96
CA LEU A 101 12.43 -5.74 2.44
C LEU A 101 11.40 -6.05 3.54
N GLY A 102 11.86 -6.31 4.77
CA GLY A 102 11.02 -6.62 5.93
C GLY A 102 10.57 -5.38 6.71
N SER A 103 11.30 -4.27 6.61
CA SER A 103 11.06 -3.05 7.39
C SER A 103 11.04 -1.81 6.51
N GLN A 104 9.95 -1.05 6.57
CA GLN A 104 9.87 0.29 6.01
C GLN A 104 9.18 1.17 7.04
N LYS A 105 9.54 2.45 7.06
CA LYS A 105 9.06 3.39 8.07
C LYS A 105 8.50 4.62 7.39
N VAL A 106 7.32 5.04 7.82
CA VAL A 106 6.79 6.33 7.40
C VAL A 106 7.59 7.43 8.08
N ALA A 107 8.15 8.33 7.28
CA ALA A 107 8.90 9.48 7.75
C ALA A 107 8.17 10.77 7.37
N VAL A 108 8.24 11.73 8.28
CA VAL A 108 7.91 13.12 8.01
C VAL A 108 9.21 13.90 8.13
N ARG A 109 9.69 14.45 7.01
CA ARG A 109 10.97 15.16 6.95
C ARG A 109 10.71 16.59 6.52
N ARG A 110 11.32 17.56 7.22
CA ARG A 110 11.29 18.96 6.78
C ARG A 110 12.06 19.09 5.47
N PHE A 111 11.37 19.48 4.41
CA PHE A 111 11.93 19.70 3.08
C PHE A 111 12.50 21.11 2.93
N LEU A 112 11.70 22.12 3.28
CA LEU A 112 12.06 23.54 3.27
C LEU A 112 11.51 24.21 4.55
N PRO A 113 12.21 25.20 5.13
CA PRO A 113 13.58 25.62 4.79
C PRO A 113 14.60 24.49 5.03
N LEU A 114 15.72 24.54 4.31
CA LEU A 114 16.80 23.58 4.50
C LEU A 114 17.36 23.70 5.92
N GLU A 115 17.56 22.56 6.58
CA GLU A 115 18.17 22.55 7.92
C GLU A 115 19.67 22.84 7.81
N SER A 116 20.23 23.39 8.89
CA SER A 116 21.65 23.78 8.92
C SER A 116 22.57 22.56 8.69
N THR A 117 23.75 22.79 8.13
CA THR A 117 24.76 21.75 7.92
C THR A 117 25.15 21.01 9.20
N ALA A 118 25.08 21.66 10.37
CA ALA A 118 25.27 21.04 11.68
C ALA A 118 24.20 20.00 12.02
N THR A 119 22.96 20.21 11.54
CA THR A 119 21.85 19.25 11.68
C THR A 119 21.97 18.11 10.67
N ILE A 120 22.39 18.41 9.44
CA ILE A 120 22.62 17.42 8.37
C ILE A 120 23.77 16.46 8.72
N ALA A 121 24.85 16.96 9.33
CA ALA A 121 25.99 16.16 9.78
C ALA A 121 25.69 15.24 10.97
N ALA A 122 24.63 15.52 11.75
CA ALA A 122 24.21 14.68 12.88
C ALA A 122 23.35 13.48 12.45
N GLU A 123 22.63 13.58 11.32
CA GLU A 123 21.76 12.50 10.80
C GLU A 123 22.46 11.58 9.80
N GLY A 124 23.56 12.02 9.18
CA GLY A 124 24.38 11.22 8.26
C GLY A 124 25.67 10.77 8.95
N SER A 125 25.99 9.47 8.88
CA SER A 125 27.30 8.91 9.25
C SER A 125 28.43 9.31 8.27
N GLY A 126 28.39 10.53 7.77
CA GLY A 126 29.46 11.13 6.96
C GLY A 126 30.48 11.73 7.91
N ASP A 127 31.72 11.28 7.78
CA ASP A 127 32.86 11.87 8.48
C ASP A 127 32.81 13.40 8.33
N SER A 128 32.84 14.12 9.45
CA SER A 128 32.87 15.60 9.50
C SER A 128 34.22 16.16 9.01
N GLY A 129 34.96 15.39 8.20
CA GLY A 129 36.40 15.47 8.01
C GLY A 129 36.86 15.85 6.61
N ILE A 130 35.98 16.28 5.70
CA ILE A 130 36.45 16.92 4.45
C ILE A 130 36.64 18.42 4.70
N SER A 131 37.66 18.73 5.50
CA SER A 131 38.21 20.08 5.62
C SER A 131 39.17 20.34 4.46
N GLY A 132 38.63 20.37 3.23
CA GLY A 132 39.32 20.87 2.06
C GLY A 132 38.98 22.34 1.85
N SER A 133 39.97 23.19 1.58
CA SER A 133 39.71 24.55 1.09
C SER A 133 39.16 24.48 -0.34
N PHE A 134 37.91 24.90 -0.54
CA PHE A 134 37.30 24.99 -1.86
C PHE A 134 37.53 26.38 -2.46
N GLU A 135 37.99 26.43 -3.71
CA GLU A 135 38.00 27.64 -4.52
C GLU A 135 36.68 27.69 -5.31
N PHE A 136 35.96 28.80 -5.21
CA PHE A 136 34.65 28.97 -5.84
C PHE A 136 34.75 29.93 -7.01
N GLU A 137 34.40 29.47 -8.20
CA GLU A 137 34.33 30.30 -9.41
C GLU A 137 32.89 30.26 -9.96
N PRO A 138 32.22 31.42 -10.18
CA PRO A 138 32.70 32.81 -10.06
C PRO A 138 32.61 33.41 -8.64
N SER A 139 31.73 32.92 -7.78
CA SER A 139 31.69 33.28 -6.34
C SER A 139 30.97 32.18 -5.54
N PRO A 140 31.19 32.09 -4.22
CA PRO A 140 30.47 31.13 -3.37
C PRO A 140 28.95 31.25 -3.47
N GLU A 141 28.41 32.47 -3.53
CA GLU A 141 26.98 32.75 -3.63
C GLU A 141 26.41 32.28 -4.97
N ALA A 142 27.13 32.53 -6.07
CA ALA A 142 26.71 32.09 -7.40
C ALA A 142 26.69 30.57 -7.52
N VAL A 143 27.71 29.90 -6.96
CA VAL A 143 27.77 28.43 -6.91
C VAL A 143 26.64 27.88 -6.05
N LEU A 144 26.41 28.44 -4.86
CA LEU A 144 25.32 28.01 -3.98
C LEU A 144 23.94 28.20 -4.63
N ALA A 145 23.71 29.34 -5.29
CA ALA A 145 22.46 29.61 -6.01
C ALA A 145 22.20 28.59 -7.13
N ALA A 146 23.25 28.10 -7.80
CA ALA A 146 23.14 27.06 -8.82
C ALA A 146 22.96 25.64 -8.23
N LEU A 147 23.53 25.38 -7.04
CA LEU A 147 23.48 24.06 -6.40
C LEU A 147 22.21 23.82 -5.59
N LEU A 148 21.63 24.86 -4.98
CA LEU A 148 20.44 24.73 -4.13
C LEU A 148 19.25 24.08 -4.85
N PRO A 149 18.85 24.50 -6.07
CA PRO A 149 17.77 23.84 -6.80
C PRO A 149 18.06 22.35 -7.04
N ARG A 150 19.29 22.04 -7.50
CA ARG A 150 19.73 20.65 -7.74
C ARG A 150 19.70 19.80 -6.48
N TYR A 151 20.06 20.38 -5.33
CA TYR A 151 19.99 19.69 -4.05
C TYR A 151 18.54 19.36 -3.66
N VAL A 152 17.63 20.32 -3.83
CA VAL A 152 16.19 20.14 -3.57
C VAL A 152 15.61 19.08 -4.51
N GLU A 153 15.92 19.14 -5.80
CA GLU A 153 15.54 18.14 -6.81
C GLU A 153 16.05 16.74 -6.44
N ALA A 154 17.34 16.61 -6.12
CA ALA A 154 17.96 15.33 -5.75
C ALA A 154 17.36 14.74 -4.47
N ARG A 155 17.06 15.58 -3.47
CA ARG A 155 16.45 15.15 -2.21
C ARG A 155 15.03 14.64 -2.43
N LEU A 156 14.24 15.31 -3.27
CA LEU A 156 12.90 14.84 -3.61
C LEU A 156 12.97 13.55 -4.45
N PHE A 157 13.93 13.46 -5.38
CA PHE A 157 14.14 12.25 -6.16
C PHE A 157 14.50 11.05 -5.27
N GLY A 158 15.38 11.25 -4.28
CA GLY A 158 15.68 10.22 -3.27
C GLY A 158 14.43 9.75 -2.52
N ALA A 159 13.59 10.68 -2.05
CA ALA A 159 12.33 10.34 -1.38
C ALA A 159 11.35 9.57 -2.28
N LEU A 160 11.30 9.90 -3.58
CA LEU A 160 10.49 9.17 -4.56
C LEU A 160 11.02 7.75 -4.78
N LEU A 161 12.34 7.58 -4.92
CA LEU A 161 12.98 6.26 -5.07
C LEU A 161 12.77 5.38 -3.83
N GLU A 162 12.96 5.92 -2.63
CA GLU A 162 12.71 5.19 -1.37
C GLU A 162 11.25 4.77 -1.23
N SER A 163 10.32 5.65 -1.64
CA SER A 163 8.89 5.36 -1.65
C SER A 163 8.54 4.26 -2.64
N ALA A 164 9.08 4.31 -3.86
CA ALA A 164 8.87 3.28 -4.89
C ALA A 164 9.41 1.91 -4.43
N ALA A 165 10.62 1.87 -3.87
CA ALA A 165 11.20 0.66 -3.31
C ALA A 165 10.33 0.10 -2.16
N SER A 166 9.85 0.97 -1.27
CA SER A 166 8.96 0.61 -0.17
C SER A 166 7.59 0.11 -0.65
N GLU A 167 7.04 0.71 -1.69
CA GLU A 167 5.80 0.30 -2.35
C GLU A 167 5.93 -1.13 -2.90
N HIS A 168 7.01 -1.41 -3.63
CA HIS A 168 7.29 -2.74 -4.19
C HIS A 168 7.48 -3.80 -3.11
N ALA A 169 8.26 -3.51 -2.06
CA ALA A 169 8.48 -4.43 -0.95
C ALA A 169 7.16 -4.75 -0.21
N ASN A 170 6.32 -3.74 0.04
CA ASN A 170 5.02 -3.96 0.68
C ASN A 170 4.04 -4.70 -0.22
N ARG A 171 4.05 -4.47 -1.53
CA ARG A 171 3.26 -5.22 -2.49
C ARG A 171 3.66 -6.69 -2.53
N GLN A 172 4.95 -6.99 -2.63
CA GLN A 172 5.44 -8.37 -2.62
C GLN A 172 5.00 -9.11 -1.35
N ARG A 173 5.11 -8.48 -0.18
CA ARG A 173 4.63 -9.08 1.08
C ARG A 173 3.11 -9.25 1.11
N ALA A 174 2.35 -8.26 0.67
CA ALA A 174 0.90 -8.34 0.64
C ALA A 174 0.40 -9.45 -0.30
N MET A 175 1.04 -9.61 -1.46
CA MET A 175 0.71 -10.67 -2.42
C MET A 175 1.09 -12.04 -1.87
N LYS A 176 2.26 -12.18 -1.24
CA LYS A 176 2.66 -13.43 -0.60
C LYS A 176 1.64 -13.86 0.46
N ALA A 177 1.26 -12.94 1.36
CA ALA A 177 0.23 -13.22 2.35
C ALA A 177 -1.13 -13.59 1.72
N ALA A 178 -1.49 -12.97 0.60
CA ALA A 178 -2.72 -13.33 -0.13
C ALA A 178 -2.65 -14.74 -0.73
N THR A 179 -1.49 -15.15 -1.27
CA THR A 179 -1.26 -16.52 -1.76
C THR A 179 -1.34 -17.53 -0.63
N ASP A 180 -0.65 -17.29 0.49
CA ASP A 180 -0.66 -18.17 1.66
C ASP A 180 -2.11 -18.36 2.19
N ASN A 181 -2.88 -17.27 2.30
CA ASN A 181 -4.30 -17.32 2.69
C ASN A 181 -5.18 -18.09 1.70
N ALA A 182 -4.89 -18.01 0.40
CA ALA A 182 -5.63 -18.75 -0.62
C ALA A 182 -5.34 -20.26 -0.54
N GLU A 183 -4.09 -20.67 -0.26
CA GLU A 183 -3.72 -22.07 -0.06
C GLU A 183 -4.41 -22.70 1.17
N GLU A 184 -4.53 -21.93 2.25
CA GLU A 184 -5.32 -22.33 3.42
C GLU A 184 -6.79 -22.56 3.06
N LEU A 185 -7.38 -21.64 2.29
CA LEU A 185 -8.77 -21.75 1.85
C LEU A 185 -8.97 -22.95 0.91
N ILE A 186 -8.06 -23.18 -0.03
CA ILE A 186 -8.08 -24.35 -0.93
C ILE A 186 -8.08 -25.64 -0.12
N THR A 187 -7.21 -25.73 0.89
CA THR A 187 -7.11 -26.91 1.76
C THR A 187 -8.42 -27.14 2.51
N LYS A 188 -9.02 -26.07 3.05
CA LYS A 188 -10.30 -26.14 3.76
C LYS A 188 -11.44 -26.59 2.85
N LEU A 189 -11.61 -25.91 1.71
CA LEU A 189 -12.68 -26.20 0.75
C LEU A 189 -12.54 -27.60 0.14
N SER A 190 -11.31 -28.09 -0.05
CA SER A 190 -11.07 -29.46 -0.54
C SER A 190 -11.56 -30.51 0.45
N ARG A 191 -11.39 -30.27 1.76
CA ARG A 191 -11.91 -31.16 2.82
C ARG A 191 -13.43 -31.15 2.86
N GLU A 192 -14.04 -29.96 2.78
CA GLU A 192 -15.50 -29.79 2.73
C GLU A 192 -16.10 -30.48 1.49
N MET A 193 -15.49 -30.30 0.31
CA MET A 193 -15.90 -30.96 -0.93
C MET A 193 -15.83 -32.48 -0.83
N ASN A 194 -14.75 -33.03 -0.26
CA ASN A 194 -14.62 -34.48 -0.10
C ASN A 194 -15.66 -35.04 0.88
N ARG A 195 -15.97 -34.31 1.96
CA ARG A 195 -17.05 -34.69 2.89
C ARG A 195 -18.41 -34.66 2.20
N ALA A 196 -18.75 -33.57 1.52
CA ALA A 196 -20.01 -33.45 0.78
C ALA A 196 -20.14 -34.53 -0.30
N ARG A 197 -19.05 -34.89 -0.97
CA ARG A 197 -19.03 -36.00 -1.93
C ARG A 197 -19.35 -37.34 -1.26
N GLN A 198 -18.77 -37.62 -0.09
CA GLN A 198 -19.05 -38.86 0.65
C GLN A 198 -20.51 -38.90 1.11
N ASP A 199 -21.02 -37.79 1.66
CA ASP A 199 -22.42 -37.68 2.09
C ASP A 199 -23.40 -37.90 0.92
N ALA A 200 -23.07 -37.36 -0.27
CA ALA A 200 -23.86 -37.58 -1.49
C ALA A 200 -23.84 -39.05 -1.95
N ILE A 201 -22.66 -39.69 -2.00
CA ILE A 201 -22.53 -41.12 -2.35
C ILE A 201 -23.32 -41.98 -1.36
N THR A 202 -23.23 -41.70 -0.05
CA THR A 202 -23.98 -42.44 0.97
C THR A 202 -25.48 -42.24 0.79
N THR A 203 -25.94 -41.03 0.52
CA THR A 203 -27.37 -40.74 0.27
C THR A 203 -27.88 -41.51 -0.94
N GLU A 204 -27.14 -41.48 -2.06
CA GLU A 204 -27.50 -42.20 -3.29
C GLU A 204 -27.56 -43.73 -3.04
N ILE A 205 -26.59 -44.30 -2.31
CA ILE A 205 -26.62 -45.72 -1.95
C ILE A 205 -27.85 -46.05 -1.08
N MET A 206 -28.16 -45.21 -0.09
CA MET A 206 -29.32 -45.41 0.79
C MET A 206 -30.64 -45.33 0.02
N GLU A 207 -30.75 -44.44 -0.96
CA GLU A 207 -31.91 -44.34 -1.86
C GLU A 207 -32.05 -45.59 -2.74
N ILE A 208 -30.94 -46.13 -3.28
CA ILE A 208 -30.95 -47.37 -4.08
C ILE A 208 -31.40 -48.57 -3.23
N VAL A 209 -30.83 -48.74 -2.02
CA VAL A 209 -31.16 -49.87 -1.14
C VAL A 209 -32.61 -49.82 -0.67
N SER A 210 -33.08 -48.65 -0.23
CA SER A 210 -34.47 -48.47 0.21
C SER A 210 -35.48 -48.68 -0.95
N GLY A 211 -35.15 -48.22 -2.16
CA GLY A 211 -35.95 -48.48 -3.36
C GLY A 211 -36.00 -49.97 -3.73
N ALA A 212 -34.87 -50.68 -3.63
CA ALA A 212 -34.81 -52.12 -3.90
C ALA A 212 -35.60 -52.94 -2.87
N GLU A 213 -35.50 -52.61 -1.57
CA GLU A 213 -36.29 -53.27 -0.52
C GLU A 213 -37.80 -53.06 -0.69
N ALA A 214 -38.23 -51.86 -1.09
CA ALA A 214 -39.63 -51.55 -1.34
C ALA A 214 -40.22 -52.49 -2.41
N LEU A 215 -39.48 -52.76 -3.50
CA LEU A 215 -39.90 -53.68 -4.56
C LEU A 215 -39.92 -55.15 -4.12
N GLY A 216 -38.95 -55.60 -3.31
CA GLY A 216 -38.88 -56.99 -2.83
C GLY A 216 -39.95 -57.34 -1.79
N SER A 217 -40.46 -56.34 -1.05
CA SER A 217 -41.54 -56.54 -0.07
C SER A 217 -42.92 -56.76 -0.69
N ASP A 218 -43.11 -56.42 -1.97
CA ASP A 218 -44.35 -56.65 -2.70
C ASP A 218 -44.46 -58.12 -3.18
N ASP A 219 -43.34 -58.74 -3.57
CA ASP A 219 -43.27 -60.14 -4.04
C ASP A 219 -43.57 -61.18 -2.94
N THR A 220 -43.46 -60.80 -1.66
CA THR A 220 -43.73 -61.70 -0.53
C THR A 220 -45.19 -61.72 -0.08
N LYS A 221 -46.01 -60.74 -0.48
CA LYS A 221 -47.46 -60.73 -0.17
C LYS A 221 -48.31 -61.57 -1.13
N THR A 222 -47.77 -61.97 -2.29
CA THR A 222 -48.50 -62.72 -3.33
C THR A 222 -48.48 -64.25 -3.16
N LYS A 223 -47.85 -64.78 -2.10
CA LYS A 223 -47.79 -66.22 -1.80
C LYS A 223 -48.52 -66.57 -0.49
N GLU A 224 -49.83 -66.34 -0.42
CA GLU A 224 -50.69 -67.12 0.48
C GLU A 224 -51.10 -68.43 -0.21
N PRO A 225 -51.01 -69.60 0.44
CA PRO A 225 -51.44 -70.86 -0.16
C PRO A 225 -52.97 -70.93 -0.18
N VAL A 226 -53.53 -71.17 -1.37
CA VAL A 226 -54.95 -71.53 -1.55
C VAL A 226 -55.21 -72.83 -0.79
N ALA A 227 -55.92 -72.72 0.33
CA ALA A 227 -56.43 -73.89 1.05
C ALA A 227 -57.53 -74.55 0.21
N ALA A 228 -57.21 -75.70 -0.39
CA ALA A 228 -58.19 -76.62 -0.93
C ALA A 228 -58.98 -77.27 0.22
N GLY A 229 -60.24 -76.85 0.39
CA GLY A 229 -61.24 -77.54 1.19
C GLY A 229 -62.30 -78.14 0.27
N VAL A 230 -62.28 -79.46 0.16
CA VAL A 230 -63.27 -80.33 -0.52
C VAL A 230 -64.39 -80.68 0.48
N GLU A 231 -65.55 -81.06 -0.07
CA GLU A 231 -66.77 -81.66 0.52
C GLU A 231 -67.95 -80.68 0.65
N ALA A 232 -69.13 -80.89 0.06
CA ALA A 232 -69.76 -82.07 -0.55
C ALA A 232 -70.60 -81.72 -1.79
#